data_AF-W2UF89-F1
#
_entry.id   AF-W2UF89-F1
#
_cell.length_a   1.000
_cell.length_b   1.000
_cell.length_c   1.000
_cell.angle_alpha   90.00
_cell.angle_beta   90.00
_cell.angle_gamma   90.00
#
_symmetry.space_group_name_H-M   'P 1'
#
loop_
_entity.id
_entity.type
_entity.pdbx_description
1 polymer ?
#
loop_
_entity_poly.entity_id
_entity_poly.type
_entity_poly.pdbx_seq_one_letter_code
_entity_poly.pdbx_strand_id
1 'polypeptide(L)'
;MLLDWVSFRVPLASFGHEQIIRLRQLTDRIIRFCPRTGDVRYETCAWESIRSDSHQISFQVGSCDLRIQGSPARVCGDGDAVFGSGASAALDLSGCLKSMAFYASKVLEVILPQNVNAYTVTRVDVTGNLYLNGLSSVRDALRILRDCEGGRYRVSQQAGDSVYWSHLSRLRSGKAYAKGPHLEYLTNSSKYSGRVYTADELEQSNNLLRLELKLGREFFSRNDWRLMNPDFFQKQWTNYFDRMIGDSEMKNDSDVKTRIFTVAPSEGRAKSAYGCWLLIQSEGWERAQESFVRSTWYRHLKVLRDAGLGDADLSSGKVVPLRRRILEAQVIHSWADLSNAA
;
A
#
# COMPACT_ATOMS: atom_id res chain seq x y z
N MET A 1 8.62 7.12 -6.24
CA MET A 1 7.33 6.75 -5.62
C MET A 1 6.19 7.14 -6.53
N LEU A 2 5.03 6.50 -6.42
CA LEU A 2 3.84 6.81 -7.23
C LEU A 2 2.54 6.46 -6.51
N LEU A 3 1.42 7.01 -6.98
CA LEU A 3 0.08 6.49 -6.67
C LEU A 3 -0.25 5.37 -7.65
N ASP A 4 -0.18 4.12 -7.20
CA ASP A 4 -0.28 2.94 -8.06
C ASP A 4 -1.72 2.46 -8.24
N TRP A 5 -2.61 2.78 -7.28
CA TRP A 5 -4.04 2.47 -7.35
C TRP A 5 -4.88 3.56 -6.70
N VAL A 6 -6.02 3.91 -7.29
CA VAL A 6 -7.02 4.81 -6.70
C VAL A 6 -8.41 4.20 -6.90
N SER A 7 -9.24 4.23 -5.84
CA SER A 7 -10.67 3.91 -5.92
C SER A 7 -11.49 5.09 -5.43
N PHE A 8 -12.46 5.51 -6.21
CA PHE A 8 -13.36 6.62 -5.88
C PHE A 8 -14.79 6.34 -6.36
N ARG A 9 -15.73 7.16 -5.89
CA ARG A 9 -17.13 7.07 -6.30
C ARG A 9 -17.75 8.45 -6.53
N VAL A 10 -18.75 8.49 -7.39
CA VAL A 10 -19.56 9.67 -7.72
C VAL A 10 -21.02 9.36 -7.44
N PRO A 11 -21.78 10.21 -6.73
CA PRO A 11 -23.21 10.01 -6.57
C PRO A 11 -23.92 9.98 -7.94
N LEU A 12 -24.82 9.03 -8.16
CA LEU A 12 -25.63 8.94 -9.40
C LEU A 12 -26.51 10.19 -9.61
N ALA A 13 -26.85 10.90 -8.53
CA ALA A 13 -27.53 12.19 -8.59
C ALA A 13 -26.73 13.29 -9.33
N SER A 14 -25.44 13.05 -9.61
CA SER A 14 -24.60 13.97 -10.40
C SER A 14 -24.76 13.78 -11.91
N PHE A 15 -25.57 12.82 -12.36
CA PHE A 15 -25.75 12.46 -13.76
C PHE A 15 -27.20 12.70 -14.20
N GLY A 16 -27.39 12.95 -15.50
CA GLY A 16 -28.71 13.01 -16.10
C GLY A 16 -29.38 11.63 -16.17
N HIS A 17 -30.71 11.60 -16.29
CA HIS A 17 -31.48 10.35 -16.31
C HIS A 17 -31.01 9.38 -17.40
N GLU A 18 -30.79 9.87 -18.62
CA GLU A 18 -30.29 9.09 -19.76
C GLU A 18 -28.90 8.49 -19.49
N GLN A 19 -28.01 9.24 -18.83
CA GLN A 19 -26.68 8.73 -18.47
C GLN A 19 -26.77 7.61 -17.45
N ILE A 20 -27.69 7.69 -16.49
CA ILE A 20 -27.91 6.63 -15.49
C ILE A 20 -28.45 5.36 -16.16
N ILE A 21 -29.42 5.50 -17.09
CA ILE A 21 -29.94 4.37 -17.87
C ILE A 21 -28.79 3.69 -18.62
N ARG A 22 -28.01 4.49 -19.36
CA ARG A 22 -26.85 4.00 -20.11
C ARG A 22 -25.87 3.26 -19.21
N LEU A 23 -25.42 3.87 -18.11
CA LEU A 23 -24.48 3.26 -17.16
C LEU A 23 -24.98 1.89 -16.69
N ARG A 24 -26.27 1.76 -16.36
CA ARG A 24 -26.88 0.50 -15.90
C ARG A 24 -27.00 -0.57 -16.99
N GLN A 25 -26.89 -0.21 -18.26
CA GLN A 25 -26.88 -1.14 -19.39
C GLN A 25 -25.47 -1.64 -19.74
N LEU A 26 -24.41 -0.99 -19.22
CA LEU A 26 -23.01 -1.33 -19.54
C LEU A 26 -22.43 -2.47 -18.69
N THR A 27 -23.17 -3.00 -17.72
CA THR A 27 -22.65 -3.97 -16.75
C THR A 27 -23.59 -5.14 -16.57
N ASP A 28 -23.05 -6.33 -16.39
CA ASP A 28 -23.85 -7.49 -15.98
C ASP A 28 -24.53 -7.28 -14.62
N ARG A 29 -25.64 -7.97 -14.41
CA ARG A 29 -26.40 -7.94 -13.15
C ARG A 29 -26.13 -9.20 -12.34
N ILE A 30 -25.68 -9.01 -11.10
CA ILE A 30 -25.56 -10.06 -10.09
C ILE A 30 -26.85 -10.06 -9.28
N ILE A 31 -27.65 -11.12 -9.45
CA ILE A 31 -28.92 -11.31 -8.75
C ILE A 31 -28.80 -12.50 -7.81
N ARG A 32 -29.18 -12.30 -6.54
CA ARG A 32 -29.33 -13.39 -5.59
C ARG A 32 -30.80 -13.74 -5.43
N PHE A 33 -31.15 -14.96 -5.80
CA PHE A 33 -32.49 -15.50 -5.60
C PHE A 33 -32.61 -16.25 -4.26
N CYS A 34 -33.82 -16.28 -3.71
CA CYS A 34 -34.19 -17.20 -2.64
C CYS A 34 -34.33 -18.60 -3.24
N PRO A 35 -33.56 -19.61 -2.79
CA PRO A 35 -33.58 -20.94 -3.40
C PRO A 35 -34.90 -21.69 -3.17
N ARG A 36 -35.75 -21.23 -2.25
CA ARG A 36 -37.05 -21.86 -1.94
C ARG A 36 -38.23 -21.22 -2.65
N THR A 37 -38.22 -19.88 -2.79
CA THR A 37 -39.36 -19.13 -3.32
C THR A 37 -39.11 -18.57 -4.73
N GLY A 38 -37.85 -18.51 -5.17
CA GLY A 38 -37.47 -17.86 -6.42
C GLY A 38 -37.38 -16.33 -6.32
N ASP A 39 -37.76 -15.72 -5.19
CA ASP A 39 -37.76 -14.26 -5.05
C ASP A 39 -36.36 -13.66 -5.11
N VAL A 40 -36.25 -12.48 -5.71
CA VAL A 40 -35.01 -11.69 -5.71
C VAL A 40 -34.76 -11.14 -4.30
N ARG A 41 -33.64 -11.55 -3.69
CA ARG A 41 -33.18 -11.03 -2.39
C ARG A 41 -32.36 -9.75 -2.54
N TYR A 42 -31.50 -9.69 -3.56
CA TYR A 42 -30.82 -8.48 -3.95
C TYR A 42 -30.38 -8.55 -5.42
N GLU A 43 -30.17 -7.36 -5.99
CA GLU A 43 -29.60 -7.16 -7.31
C GLU A 43 -28.52 -6.07 -7.22
N THR A 44 -27.38 -6.28 -7.86
CA THR A 44 -26.30 -5.29 -8.01
C THR A 44 -25.66 -5.43 -9.38
N CYS A 45 -25.05 -4.38 -9.91
CA CYS A 45 -24.19 -4.51 -11.09
C CYS A 45 -22.87 -5.21 -10.73
N ALA A 46 -22.32 -5.98 -11.66
CA ALA A 46 -20.98 -6.54 -11.59
C ALA A 46 -19.92 -5.43 -11.73
N TRP A 47 -18.68 -5.74 -11.34
CA TRP A 47 -17.54 -4.92 -11.72
C TRP A 47 -17.18 -5.24 -13.16
N GLU A 48 -17.12 -4.21 -14.00
CA GLU A 48 -16.67 -4.31 -15.38
C GLU A 48 -15.34 -3.61 -15.57
N SER A 49 -14.50 -4.16 -16.42
CA SER A 49 -13.30 -3.47 -16.88
C SER A 49 -13.68 -2.47 -17.97
N ILE A 50 -13.17 -1.24 -17.88
CA ILE A 50 -13.39 -0.20 -18.89
C ILE A 50 -12.80 -0.64 -20.26
N ARG A 51 -11.89 -1.63 -20.28
CA ARG A 51 -11.57 -2.41 -21.47
C ARG A 51 -11.74 -3.90 -21.18
N SER A 52 -12.36 -4.65 -22.09
CA SER A 52 -12.53 -6.10 -21.98
C SER A 52 -11.20 -6.87 -21.96
N ASP A 53 -10.13 -6.26 -22.43
CA ASP A 53 -8.82 -6.87 -22.59
C ASP A 53 -7.83 -6.57 -21.46
N SER A 54 -8.05 -5.58 -20.59
CA SER A 54 -6.99 -5.14 -19.67
C SER A 54 -7.44 -4.43 -18.39
N HIS A 55 -6.78 -4.78 -17.28
CA HIS A 55 -7.01 -4.30 -15.91
C HIS A 55 -6.58 -2.83 -15.68
N GLN A 56 -6.90 -1.90 -16.58
CA GLN A 56 -6.46 -0.51 -16.43
C GLN A 56 -7.31 0.27 -15.44
N ILE A 57 -8.62 0.26 -15.67
CA ILE A 57 -9.65 0.84 -14.81
C ILE A 57 -10.88 -0.05 -14.88
N SER A 58 -11.52 -0.27 -13.74
CA SER A 58 -12.80 -0.95 -13.63
C SER A 58 -13.84 -0.03 -13.03
N PHE A 59 -15.10 -0.27 -13.36
CA PHE A 59 -16.23 0.47 -12.81
C PHE A 59 -17.35 -0.46 -12.36
N GLN A 60 -18.20 0.04 -11.49
CA GLN A 60 -19.42 -0.64 -11.04
C GLN A 60 -20.49 0.41 -10.79
N VAL A 61 -21.69 0.17 -11.29
CA VAL A 61 -22.85 1.01 -11.02
C VAL A 61 -23.56 0.48 -9.76
N GLY A 62 -23.39 1.18 -8.65
CA GLY A 62 -24.10 0.90 -7.41
C GLY A 62 -25.55 1.40 -7.45
N SER A 63 -26.25 1.23 -6.33
CA SER A 63 -27.63 1.73 -6.19
C SER A 63 -27.71 3.26 -6.23
N CYS A 64 -26.73 3.95 -5.64
CA CYS A 64 -26.69 5.41 -5.51
C CYS A 64 -25.38 6.05 -5.99
N ASP A 65 -24.38 5.25 -6.37
CA ASP A 65 -23.07 5.75 -6.80
C ASP A 65 -22.52 5.00 -8.02
N LEU A 66 -21.78 5.70 -8.87
CA LEU A 66 -20.85 5.10 -9.83
C LEU A 66 -19.50 4.94 -9.13
N ARG A 67 -18.96 3.73 -9.10
CA ARG A 67 -17.66 3.41 -8.49
C ARG A 67 -16.65 3.19 -9.58
N ILE A 68 -15.45 3.74 -9.41
CA ILE A 68 -14.34 3.62 -10.36
C ILE A 68 -13.09 3.26 -9.56
N GLN A 69 -12.31 2.32 -10.07
CA GLN A 69 -11.03 1.94 -9.48
C GLN A 69 -10.02 1.51 -10.52
N GLY A 70 -8.74 1.67 -10.24
CA GLY A 70 -7.68 1.25 -11.15
C GLY A 70 -6.39 1.97 -10.88
N SER A 71 -5.42 1.76 -11.76
CA SER A 71 -4.12 2.42 -11.66
C SER A 71 -4.12 3.74 -12.42
N PRO A 72 -3.95 4.90 -11.76
CA PRO A 72 -3.85 6.17 -12.48
C PRO A 72 -2.59 6.22 -13.35
N ALA A 73 -1.52 5.50 -12.98
CA ALA A 73 -0.29 5.40 -13.74
C ALA A 73 -0.51 4.81 -15.14
N ARG A 74 -1.53 3.94 -15.31
CA ARG A 74 -1.89 3.33 -16.60
C ARG A 74 -2.66 4.25 -17.54
N VAL A 75 -3.26 5.30 -17.03
CA VAL A 75 -4.03 6.28 -17.82
C VAL A 75 -3.38 7.66 -17.88
N CYS A 76 -2.22 7.82 -17.23
CA CYS A 76 -1.38 9.01 -17.32
C CYS A 76 -0.15 8.70 -18.17
N GLY A 77 0.29 9.69 -18.98
CA GLY A 77 1.50 9.64 -19.79
C GLY A 77 1.61 8.37 -20.65
N ASP A 78 2.72 7.65 -20.53
CA ASP A 78 3.06 6.46 -21.32
C ASP A 78 2.56 5.13 -20.72
N GLY A 79 1.85 5.17 -19.59
CA GLY A 79 1.33 3.97 -18.94
C GLY A 79 2.36 3.16 -18.14
N ASP A 80 3.50 3.76 -17.78
CA ASP A 80 4.50 3.15 -16.90
C ASP A 80 3.90 2.77 -15.54
N ALA A 81 4.03 1.50 -15.14
CA ALA A 81 3.57 1.00 -13.84
C ALA A 81 4.71 0.63 -12.90
N VAL A 82 5.94 1.00 -13.23
CA VAL A 82 7.10 0.91 -12.34
C VAL A 82 7.30 2.23 -11.62
N PHE A 83 7.38 3.36 -12.34
CA PHE A 83 7.57 4.68 -11.74
C PHE A 83 6.40 5.64 -11.95
N GLY A 84 5.51 5.34 -12.90
CA GLY A 84 4.37 6.19 -13.21
C GLY A 84 4.77 7.46 -13.95
N SER A 85 3.78 8.26 -14.33
CA SER A 85 3.99 9.53 -14.99
C SER A 85 2.93 10.55 -14.57
N GLY A 86 3.20 11.83 -14.85
CA GLY A 86 2.28 12.93 -14.56
C GLY A 86 1.83 12.94 -13.09
N ALA A 87 0.51 13.04 -12.88
CA ALA A 87 -0.07 13.12 -11.54
C ALA A 87 0.23 11.91 -10.64
N SER A 88 0.36 10.71 -11.21
CA SER A 88 0.66 9.50 -10.44
C SER A 88 2.07 9.54 -9.84
N ALA A 89 3.08 9.89 -10.64
CA ALA A 89 4.47 10.04 -10.18
C ALA A 89 4.65 11.25 -9.25
N ALA A 90 3.89 12.32 -9.48
CA ALA A 90 3.90 13.52 -8.64
C ALA A 90 3.15 13.35 -7.30
N LEU A 91 2.53 12.19 -7.06
CA LEU A 91 1.66 11.94 -5.91
C LEU A 91 0.48 12.93 -5.78
N ASP A 92 0.02 13.46 -6.92
CA ASP A 92 -1.12 14.37 -7.00
C ASP A 92 -2.42 13.56 -7.13
N LEU A 93 -3.11 13.36 -6.01
CA LEU A 93 -4.38 12.64 -5.98
C LEU A 93 -5.47 13.34 -6.79
N SER A 94 -5.52 14.67 -6.80
CA SER A 94 -6.53 15.43 -7.55
C SER A 94 -6.32 15.28 -9.06
N GLY A 95 -5.06 15.37 -9.51
CA GLY A 95 -4.67 15.08 -10.89
C GLY A 95 -4.99 13.64 -11.28
N CYS A 96 -4.72 12.67 -10.41
CA CYS A 96 -5.07 11.26 -10.65
C CYS A 96 -6.57 11.06 -10.86
N LEU A 97 -7.41 11.67 -10.00
CA LEU A 97 -8.87 11.61 -10.13
C LEU A 97 -9.33 12.20 -11.46
N LYS A 98 -8.79 13.37 -11.86
CA LYS A 98 -9.13 14.00 -13.15
C LYS A 98 -8.75 13.13 -14.34
N SER A 99 -7.54 12.56 -14.35
CA SER A 99 -7.08 11.69 -15.44
C SER A 99 -7.94 10.43 -15.55
N MET A 100 -8.22 9.77 -14.43
CA MET A 100 -9.06 8.57 -14.40
C MET A 100 -10.51 8.89 -14.80
N ALA A 101 -11.07 10.02 -14.32
CA ALA A 101 -12.42 10.44 -14.67
C ALA A 101 -12.55 10.83 -16.14
N PHE A 102 -11.55 11.50 -16.71
CA PHE A 102 -11.50 11.84 -18.12
C PHE A 102 -11.45 10.58 -19.00
N TYR A 103 -10.59 9.63 -18.64
CA TYR A 103 -10.51 8.33 -19.32
C TYR A 103 -11.85 7.59 -19.24
N ALA A 104 -12.42 7.45 -18.04
CA ALA A 104 -13.70 6.80 -17.84
C ALA A 104 -14.84 7.51 -18.60
N SER A 105 -14.85 8.84 -18.66
CA SER A 105 -15.87 9.61 -19.38
C SER A 105 -15.91 9.25 -20.86
N LYS A 106 -14.72 9.12 -21.48
CA LYS A 106 -14.60 8.78 -22.90
C LYS A 106 -15.12 7.38 -23.18
N VAL A 107 -14.75 6.40 -22.36
CA VAL A 107 -15.07 5.01 -22.65
C VAL A 107 -16.49 4.63 -22.25
N LEU A 108 -16.99 5.19 -21.16
CA LEU A 108 -18.38 4.98 -20.74
C LEU A 108 -19.37 5.85 -21.53
N GLU A 109 -18.86 6.80 -22.33
CA GLU A 109 -19.62 7.81 -23.06
C GLU A 109 -20.61 8.56 -22.14
N VAL A 110 -20.13 8.93 -20.95
CA VAL A 110 -20.86 9.78 -20.00
C VAL A 110 -19.96 10.90 -19.51
N ILE A 111 -20.54 12.03 -19.13
CA ILE A 111 -19.78 13.17 -18.63
C ILE A 111 -19.62 13.01 -17.13
N LEU A 112 -18.40 12.71 -16.66
CA LEU A 112 -18.12 12.76 -15.22
C LEU A 112 -17.94 14.23 -14.75
N PRO A 113 -18.26 14.53 -13.48
CA PRO A 113 -18.13 15.90 -12.95
C PRO A 113 -16.70 16.44 -13.00
N GLN A 114 -16.49 17.61 -13.60
CA GLN A 114 -15.15 18.23 -13.64
C GLN A 114 -14.66 18.69 -12.27
N ASN A 115 -15.59 19.02 -11.37
CA ASN A 115 -15.27 19.42 -10.01
C ASN A 115 -14.87 18.20 -9.18
N VAL A 116 -13.61 18.16 -8.77
CA VAL A 116 -13.07 17.03 -8.00
C VAL A 116 -13.77 16.84 -6.64
N ASN A 117 -14.44 17.87 -6.12
CA ASN A 117 -15.17 17.79 -4.86
C ASN A 117 -16.41 16.91 -4.93
N ALA A 118 -16.91 16.60 -6.13
CA ALA A 118 -18.00 15.65 -6.35
C ALA A 118 -17.58 14.19 -6.10
N TYR A 119 -16.27 13.91 -6.04
CA TYR A 119 -15.75 12.57 -5.79
C TYR A 119 -15.61 12.27 -4.30
N THR A 120 -15.88 11.02 -3.94
CA THR A 120 -15.48 10.44 -2.66
C THR A 120 -14.37 9.41 -2.90
N VAL A 121 -13.17 9.68 -2.40
CA VAL A 121 -12.06 8.73 -2.43
C VAL A 121 -12.27 7.66 -1.36
N THR A 122 -11.98 6.40 -1.71
CA THR A 122 -12.18 5.23 -0.85
C THR A 122 -10.96 4.34 -0.72
N ARG A 123 -9.99 4.46 -1.63
CA ARG A 123 -8.71 3.76 -1.56
C ARG A 123 -7.65 4.52 -2.34
N VAL A 124 -6.43 4.52 -1.81
CA VAL A 124 -5.21 4.92 -2.51
C VAL A 124 -4.10 3.94 -2.13
N ASP A 125 -3.37 3.42 -3.12
CA ASP A 125 -2.15 2.66 -2.87
C ASP A 125 -0.94 3.52 -3.24
N VAL A 126 -0.10 3.82 -2.26
CA VAL A 126 1.14 4.58 -2.41
C VAL A 126 2.29 3.59 -2.53
N THR A 127 3.12 3.74 -3.54
CA THR A 127 4.13 2.74 -3.88
C THR A 127 5.52 3.33 -3.97
N GLY A 128 6.49 2.62 -3.38
CA GLY A 128 7.92 2.93 -3.46
C GLY A 128 8.69 1.73 -3.98
N ASN A 129 9.74 1.98 -4.77
CA ASN A 129 10.66 0.95 -5.24
C ASN A 129 12.02 1.18 -4.56
N LEU A 130 12.55 0.14 -3.93
CA LEU A 130 13.85 0.10 -3.30
C LEU A 130 14.84 -0.63 -4.21
N TYR A 131 16.02 -0.05 -4.40
CA TYR A 131 17.11 -0.69 -5.15
C TYR A 131 17.92 -1.63 -4.24
N LEU A 132 18.14 -2.86 -4.69
CA LEU A 132 18.85 -3.88 -3.93
C LEU A 132 19.97 -4.60 -4.69
N ASN A 133 20.40 -4.11 -5.85
CA ASN A 133 21.50 -4.70 -6.64
C ASN A 133 21.34 -6.23 -6.86
N GLY A 134 20.31 -6.60 -7.62
CA GLY A 134 20.05 -7.96 -8.07
C GLY A 134 18.84 -8.66 -7.44
N LEU A 135 18.28 -9.61 -8.19
CA LEU A 135 17.11 -10.40 -7.77
C LEU A 135 17.37 -11.25 -6.53
N SER A 136 18.60 -11.75 -6.36
CA SER A 136 19.01 -12.51 -5.16
C SER A 136 18.86 -11.66 -3.91
N SER A 137 19.38 -10.43 -3.94
CA SER A 137 19.25 -9.45 -2.85
C SER A 137 17.80 -9.06 -2.59
N VAL A 138 16.98 -8.89 -3.63
CA VAL A 138 15.53 -8.65 -3.50
C VAL A 138 14.83 -9.83 -2.81
N ARG A 139 15.15 -11.07 -3.18
CA ARG A 139 14.59 -12.28 -2.55
C ARG A 139 15.03 -12.42 -1.09
N ASP A 140 16.30 -12.14 -0.79
CA ASP A 140 16.78 -12.13 0.59
C ASP A 140 16.09 -11.05 1.42
N ALA A 141 15.80 -9.88 0.81
CA ALA A 141 15.06 -8.82 1.45
C ALA A 141 13.61 -9.22 1.77
N LEU A 142 12.92 -9.85 0.82
CA LEU A 142 11.58 -10.39 1.03
C LEU A 142 11.53 -11.45 2.14
N ARG A 143 12.57 -12.28 2.28
CA ARG A 143 12.66 -13.24 3.38
C ARG A 143 12.70 -12.55 4.74
N ILE A 144 13.40 -11.41 4.88
CA ILE A 144 13.42 -10.61 6.13
C ILE A 144 12.05 -10.06 6.42
N LEU A 145 11.49 -9.42 5.41
CA LEU A 145 10.21 -8.73 5.50
C LEU A 145 9.08 -9.70 5.85
N ARG A 146 9.21 -10.97 5.43
CA ARG A 146 8.31 -12.06 5.82
C ARG A 146 8.36 -12.37 7.31
N ASP A 147 9.53 -12.32 7.92
CA ASP A 147 9.72 -12.61 9.34
C ASP A 147 9.41 -11.40 10.24
N CYS A 148 9.06 -10.24 9.65
CA CYS A 148 8.58 -9.07 10.36
C CYS A 148 7.11 -9.25 10.78
N GLU A 149 6.90 -10.11 11.78
CA GLU A 149 5.65 -10.17 12.56
C GLU A 149 5.80 -9.27 13.79
N GLY A 150 4.71 -8.66 14.30
CA GLY A 150 4.79 -7.81 15.49
C GLY A 150 3.77 -6.68 15.58
N GLY A 151 3.24 -6.43 16.78
CA GLY A 151 2.35 -5.30 17.05
C GLY A 151 1.07 -5.26 16.22
N ARG A 152 0.99 -4.34 15.25
CA ARG A 152 -0.18 -4.18 14.36
C ARG A 152 -0.05 -4.96 13.04
N TYR A 153 1.10 -5.57 12.78
CA TYR A 153 1.38 -6.31 11.56
C TYR A 153 1.10 -7.79 11.76
N ARG A 154 0.17 -8.30 10.96
CA ARG A 154 -0.07 -9.74 10.85
C ARG A 154 0.23 -10.17 9.42
N VAL A 155 1.23 -11.02 9.25
CA VAL A 155 1.55 -11.60 7.95
C VAL A 155 0.47 -12.63 7.65
N SER A 156 -0.28 -12.44 6.56
CA SER A 156 -1.51 -13.21 6.32
C SER A 156 -1.48 -14.09 5.08
N GLN A 157 -0.53 -13.89 4.16
CA GLN A 157 -0.49 -14.65 2.91
C GLN A 157 0.95 -14.77 2.39
N GLN A 158 1.41 -16.02 2.26
CA GLN A 158 2.77 -16.41 1.86
C GLN A 158 2.76 -17.12 0.49
N ALA A 159 2.19 -16.49 -0.53
CA ALA A 159 2.18 -17.06 -1.88
C ALA A 159 3.32 -16.47 -2.72
N GLY A 160 4.35 -17.29 -3.00
CA GLY A 160 5.48 -16.94 -3.87
C GLY A 160 6.41 -15.85 -3.32
N ASP A 161 6.91 -14.99 -4.22
CA ASP A 161 7.83 -13.89 -3.95
C ASP A 161 7.09 -12.60 -3.48
N SER A 162 6.03 -12.74 -2.67
CA SER A 162 5.26 -11.63 -2.12
C SER A 162 5.01 -11.77 -0.62
N VAL A 163 4.98 -10.64 0.09
CA VAL A 163 4.66 -10.53 1.52
C VAL A 163 3.52 -9.55 1.69
N TYR A 164 2.54 -9.91 2.53
CA TYR A 164 1.39 -9.06 2.84
C TYR A 164 1.28 -8.83 4.34
N TRP A 165 1.13 -7.57 4.76
CA TRP A 165 0.89 -7.20 6.15
C TRP A 165 -0.50 -6.62 6.33
N SER A 166 -1.25 -7.18 7.26
CA SER A 166 -2.57 -6.71 7.66
C SER A 166 -3.54 -6.62 6.47
N HIS A 167 -3.49 -7.60 5.55
CA HIS A 167 -4.21 -7.60 4.26
C HIS A 167 -5.73 -7.34 4.39
N LEU A 168 -6.35 -7.82 5.47
CA LEU A 168 -7.79 -7.65 5.73
C LEU A 168 -8.15 -6.26 6.33
N SER A 169 -7.14 -5.45 6.65
CA SER A 169 -7.35 -4.13 7.24
C SER A 169 -8.06 -3.19 6.27
N ARG A 170 -9.18 -2.64 6.75
CA ARG A 170 -9.93 -1.59 6.04
C ARG A 170 -9.28 -0.21 6.16
N LEU A 171 -8.33 -0.05 7.09
CA LEU A 171 -7.64 1.20 7.38
C LEU A 171 -6.36 1.31 6.56
N ARG A 172 -5.40 0.40 6.80
CA ARG A 172 -4.10 0.36 6.11
C ARG A 172 -3.56 -1.07 6.01
N SER A 173 -2.94 -1.40 4.89
CA SER A 173 -2.22 -2.67 4.71
C SER A 173 -1.00 -2.47 3.82
N GLY A 174 0.02 -3.30 4.00
CA GLY A 174 1.25 -3.25 3.22
C GLY A 174 1.41 -4.48 2.33
N LYS A 175 2.13 -4.34 1.24
CA LYS A 175 2.57 -5.43 0.38
C LYS A 175 4.01 -5.20 -0.07
N ALA A 176 4.81 -6.26 -0.13
CA ALA A 176 6.15 -6.25 -0.70
C ALA A 176 6.30 -7.36 -1.73
N TYR A 177 7.00 -7.10 -2.84
CA TYR A 177 7.31 -8.14 -3.85
C TYR A 177 8.46 -7.73 -4.77
N ALA A 178 9.04 -8.72 -5.46
CA ALA A 178 10.04 -8.51 -6.49
C ALA A 178 9.38 -7.96 -7.77
N LYS A 179 9.73 -6.75 -8.18
CA LYS A 179 9.04 -6.09 -9.31
C LYS A 179 9.41 -6.72 -10.65
N GLY A 180 10.65 -7.17 -10.85
CA GLY A 180 11.11 -7.76 -12.11
C GLY A 180 10.31 -8.98 -12.58
N PRO A 181 10.28 -10.08 -11.82
CA PRO A 181 9.49 -11.27 -12.19
C PRO A 181 7.99 -10.96 -12.36
N HIS A 182 7.47 -10.02 -11.56
CA HIS A 182 6.09 -9.57 -11.69
C HIS A 182 5.85 -8.78 -12.99
N LEU A 183 6.80 -7.94 -13.41
CA LEU A 183 6.71 -7.17 -14.64
C LEU A 183 6.78 -8.09 -15.85
N GLU A 184 7.72 -9.03 -15.88
CA GLU A 184 7.84 -10.06 -16.92
C GLU A 184 6.54 -10.88 -17.06
N TYR A 185 5.98 -11.36 -15.94
CA TYR A 185 4.71 -12.08 -15.95
C TYR A 185 3.58 -11.25 -16.56
N LEU A 186 3.49 -9.97 -16.19
CA LEU A 186 2.48 -9.07 -16.73
C LEU A 186 2.67 -8.83 -18.23
N THR A 187 3.88 -8.53 -18.69
CA THR A 187 4.16 -8.20 -20.10
C THR A 187 4.03 -9.41 -21.02
N ASN A 188 4.24 -10.62 -20.50
CA ASN A 188 4.05 -11.87 -21.26
C ASN A 188 2.58 -12.29 -21.40
N SER A 189 1.66 -11.59 -20.71
CA SER A 189 0.23 -11.85 -20.88
C SER A 189 -0.27 -11.32 -22.22
N SER A 190 -1.02 -12.13 -22.97
CA SER A 190 -1.69 -11.70 -24.20
C SER A 190 -2.72 -10.58 -24.00
N LYS A 191 -3.08 -10.31 -22.74
CA LYS A 191 -4.02 -9.28 -22.29
C LYS A 191 -3.32 -8.00 -21.81
N TYR A 192 -2.01 -7.93 -21.93
CA TYR A 192 -1.25 -6.76 -21.53
C TYR A 192 -1.40 -5.63 -22.55
N SER A 193 -1.82 -4.46 -22.07
CA SER A 193 -2.06 -3.27 -22.90
C SER A 193 -1.34 -2.02 -22.36
N GLY A 194 -0.42 -2.20 -21.42
CA GLY A 194 0.34 -1.10 -20.83
C GLY A 194 1.58 -0.74 -21.66
N ARG A 195 2.45 0.10 -21.07
CA ARG A 195 3.76 0.46 -21.62
C ARG A 195 4.55 -0.77 -22.05
N VAL A 196 5.14 -0.72 -23.24
CA VAL A 196 6.13 -1.71 -23.70
C VAL A 196 7.48 -1.35 -23.08
N TYR A 197 8.04 -2.27 -22.28
CA TYR A 197 9.35 -2.09 -21.65
C TYR A 197 10.45 -2.67 -22.53
N THR A 198 11.63 -2.06 -22.52
CA THR A 198 12.81 -2.60 -23.20
C THR A 198 13.36 -3.82 -22.45
N ALA A 199 14.19 -4.63 -23.12
CA ALA A 199 14.85 -5.76 -22.47
C ALA A 199 15.74 -5.29 -21.29
N ASP A 200 16.42 -4.16 -21.45
CA ASP A 200 17.24 -3.53 -20.40
C ASP A 200 16.39 -3.06 -19.22
N GLU A 201 15.23 -2.42 -19.46
CA GLU A 201 14.31 -2.04 -18.38
C GLU A 201 13.76 -3.26 -17.62
N LEU A 202 13.44 -4.35 -18.33
CA LEU A 202 13.02 -5.60 -17.72
C LEU A 202 14.14 -6.20 -16.86
N GLU A 203 15.38 -6.23 -17.36
CA GLU A 203 16.54 -6.69 -16.61
C GLU A 203 16.81 -5.84 -15.37
N GLN A 204 16.84 -4.51 -15.51
CA GLN A 204 17.04 -3.57 -14.41
C GLN A 204 15.94 -3.69 -13.35
N SER A 205 14.71 -4.03 -13.73
CA SER A 205 13.60 -4.19 -12.80
C SER A 205 13.78 -5.37 -11.82
N ASN A 206 14.70 -6.30 -12.09
CA ASN A 206 15.12 -7.34 -11.15
C ASN A 206 15.85 -6.80 -9.92
N ASN A 207 16.35 -5.56 -9.98
CA ASN A 207 16.99 -4.88 -8.86
C ASN A 207 15.98 -4.23 -7.89
N LEU A 208 14.68 -4.27 -8.21
CA LEU A 208 13.65 -3.52 -7.50
C LEU A 208 12.84 -4.41 -6.54
N LEU A 209 12.91 -4.06 -5.26
CA LEU A 209 11.93 -4.45 -4.26
C LEU A 209 10.83 -3.38 -4.21
N ARG A 210 9.60 -3.76 -4.55
CA ARG A 210 8.48 -2.83 -4.47
C ARG A 210 7.74 -2.98 -3.14
N LEU A 211 7.45 -1.85 -2.49
CA LEU A 211 6.61 -1.75 -1.30
C LEU A 211 5.37 -0.88 -1.58
N GLU A 212 4.19 -1.45 -1.39
CA GLU A 212 2.89 -0.80 -1.62
C GLU A 212 2.14 -0.62 -0.30
N LEU A 213 1.83 0.62 0.06
CA LEU A 213 0.96 0.97 1.18
C LEU A 213 -0.44 1.28 0.66
N LYS A 214 -1.39 0.39 0.97
CA LYS A 214 -2.82 0.68 0.79
C LYS A 214 -3.35 1.51 1.94
N LEU A 215 -3.96 2.65 1.61
CA LEU A 215 -4.84 3.44 2.47
C LEU A 215 -6.29 3.11 2.08
N GLY A 216 -7.04 2.47 2.97
CA GLY A 216 -8.37 1.91 2.66
C GLY A 216 -9.54 2.82 3.03
N ARG A 217 -10.77 2.30 2.87
CA ARG A 217 -12.01 3.05 3.09
C ARG A 217 -12.11 3.66 4.48
N GLU A 218 -11.66 2.96 5.51
CA GLU A 218 -11.71 3.44 6.89
C GLU A 218 -10.70 4.57 7.15
N PHE A 219 -9.66 4.69 6.33
CA PHE A 219 -8.75 5.82 6.40
C PHE A 219 -9.41 7.08 5.86
N PHE A 220 -10.06 6.98 4.70
CA PHE A 220 -10.75 8.11 4.07
C PHE A 220 -12.08 8.49 4.73
N SER A 221 -12.70 7.62 5.54
CA SER A 221 -13.82 8.02 6.39
C SER A 221 -13.40 8.94 7.54
N ARG A 222 -12.12 8.91 7.93
CA ARG A 222 -11.57 9.65 9.07
C ARG A 222 -10.76 10.87 8.66
N ASN A 223 -10.40 11.00 7.38
CA ASN A 223 -9.50 12.02 6.89
C ASN A 223 -10.05 12.61 5.59
N ASP A 224 -10.06 13.93 5.47
CA ASP A 224 -10.44 14.58 4.22
C ASP A 224 -9.29 14.48 3.21
N TRP A 225 -9.53 13.75 2.12
CA TRP A 225 -8.54 13.54 1.07
C TRP A 225 -8.13 14.84 0.37
N ARG A 226 -8.98 15.87 0.41
CA ARG A 226 -8.73 17.18 -0.23
C ARG A 226 -7.58 17.94 0.42
N LEU A 227 -7.24 17.59 1.66
CA LEU A 227 -6.14 18.19 2.41
C LEU A 227 -4.82 17.42 2.22
N MET A 228 -4.83 16.31 1.48
CA MET A 228 -3.66 15.46 1.30
C MET A 228 -2.83 15.93 0.10
N ASN A 229 -1.56 16.25 0.36
CA ASN A 229 -0.58 16.65 -0.65
C ASN A 229 0.47 15.55 -0.86
N PRO A 230 1.42 15.71 -1.81
CA PRO A 230 2.49 14.73 -2.04
C PRO A 230 3.27 14.34 -0.77
N ASP A 231 3.67 15.32 0.04
CA ASP A 231 4.40 15.11 1.29
C ASP A 231 3.61 14.24 2.28
N PHE A 232 2.27 14.41 2.33
CA PHE A 232 1.41 13.59 3.17
C PHE A 232 1.52 12.11 2.79
N PHE A 233 1.45 11.79 1.49
CA PHE A 233 1.53 10.41 1.02
C PHE A 233 2.91 9.81 1.25
N GLN A 234 3.98 10.57 0.99
CA GLN A 234 5.35 10.16 1.31
C GLN A 234 5.48 9.83 2.80
N LYS A 235 5.06 10.75 3.68
CA LYS A 235 5.06 10.53 5.13
C LYS A 235 4.22 9.33 5.54
N GLN A 236 3.06 9.07 4.93
CA GLN A 236 2.28 7.88 5.27
C GLN A 236 3.03 6.59 4.93
N TRP A 237 3.67 6.55 3.76
CA TRP A 237 4.46 5.39 3.32
C TRP A 237 5.69 5.18 4.20
N THR A 238 6.49 6.23 4.41
CA THR A 238 7.70 6.21 5.24
C THR A 238 7.37 5.76 6.66
N ASN A 239 6.41 6.40 7.33
CA ASN A 239 6.01 6.02 8.68
C ASN A 239 5.48 4.57 8.80
N TYR A 240 4.95 4.00 7.72
CA TYR A 240 4.43 2.64 7.73
C TYR A 240 5.58 1.62 7.60
N PHE A 241 6.48 1.83 6.62
CA PHE A 241 7.55 0.88 6.31
C PHE A 241 8.81 1.07 7.18
N ASP A 242 9.15 2.29 7.59
CA ASP A 242 10.28 2.53 8.51
C ASP A 242 10.14 1.75 9.81
N ARG A 243 8.90 1.57 10.30
CA ARG A 243 8.63 0.74 11.48
C ARG A 243 8.96 -0.73 11.30
N MET A 244 8.89 -1.24 10.07
CA MET A 244 9.25 -2.61 9.72
C MET A 244 10.75 -2.75 9.46
N ILE A 245 11.35 -1.72 8.85
CA ILE A 245 12.75 -1.73 8.43
C ILE A 245 13.69 -1.36 9.60
N GLY A 246 13.22 -0.60 10.59
CA GLY A 246 13.99 -0.21 11.78
C GLY A 246 14.99 0.92 11.52
N ASP A 247 15.77 1.27 12.54
CA ASP A 247 16.92 2.19 12.42
C ASP A 247 18.24 1.40 12.37
N SER A 248 19.17 1.82 11.52
CA SER A 248 20.23 0.98 10.94
C SER A 248 21.41 0.65 11.88
N GLU A 249 21.43 1.19 13.08
CA GLU A 249 22.65 1.27 13.88
C GLU A 249 22.69 0.40 15.13
N MET A 250 21.63 -0.35 15.46
CA MET A 250 21.62 -1.14 16.69
C MET A 250 22.34 -2.48 16.50
N LYS A 251 23.57 -2.59 17.00
CA LYS A 251 24.44 -3.76 16.81
C LYS A 251 24.30 -4.81 17.91
N ASN A 252 23.87 -4.44 19.12
CA ASN A 252 23.79 -5.34 20.27
C ASN A 252 22.84 -4.82 21.38
N ASP A 253 22.52 -5.69 22.35
CA ASP A 253 21.56 -5.42 23.44
C ASP A 253 22.06 -4.34 24.44
N SER A 254 23.38 -4.20 24.56
CA SER A 254 24.03 -3.12 25.33
C SER A 254 23.79 -1.73 24.73
N ASP A 255 23.71 -1.63 23.40
CA ASP A 255 23.35 -0.39 22.71
C ASP A 255 21.88 -0.03 22.94
N VAL A 256 20.98 -1.03 23.06
CA VAL A 256 19.54 -0.84 23.33
C VAL A 256 19.31 -0.11 24.64
N LYS A 257 19.93 -0.58 25.72
CA LYS A 257 19.79 0.05 27.04
C LYS A 257 20.24 1.50 26.99
N THR A 258 21.40 1.77 26.40
CA THR A 258 21.96 3.11 26.30
C THR A 258 21.01 4.05 25.55
N ARG A 259 20.54 3.63 24.37
CA ARG A 259 19.60 4.42 23.56
C ARG A 259 18.28 4.68 24.28
N ILE A 260 17.70 3.69 24.96
CA ILE A 260 16.48 3.87 25.76
C ILE A 260 16.66 4.95 26.83
N PHE A 261 17.79 4.93 27.54
CA PHE A 261 18.08 5.91 28.58
C PHE A 261 18.32 7.32 28.03
N THR A 262 18.80 7.43 26.79
CA THR A 262 18.97 8.72 26.09
C THR A 262 17.63 9.32 25.65
N VAL A 263 16.72 8.52 25.10
CA VAL A 263 15.46 9.04 24.51
C VAL A 263 14.30 9.15 25.48
N ALA A 264 14.36 8.45 26.62
CA ALA A 264 13.28 8.45 27.59
C ALA A 264 13.15 9.82 28.30
N PRO A 265 11.92 10.30 28.57
CA PRO A 265 11.71 11.59 29.25
C PRO A 265 12.25 11.69 30.68
N SER A 266 12.55 10.55 31.32
CA SER A 266 13.15 10.48 32.65
C SER A 266 13.77 9.10 32.88
N GLU A 267 14.70 9.03 33.83
CA GLU A 267 15.38 7.78 34.19
C GLU A 267 14.40 6.69 34.66
N GLY A 268 13.36 7.06 35.43
CA GLY A 268 12.32 6.13 35.85
C GLY A 268 11.57 5.52 34.67
N ARG A 269 11.27 6.32 33.62
CA ARG A 269 10.66 5.81 32.40
C ARG A 269 11.61 4.96 31.57
N ALA A 270 12.90 5.30 31.55
CA ALA A 270 13.91 4.48 30.91
C ALA A 270 13.97 3.08 31.54
N LYS A 271 14.03 3.01 32.88
CA LYS A 271 14.04 1.74 33.63
C LYS A 271 12.80 0.90 33.34
N SER A 272 11.60 1.49 33.36
CA SER A 272 10.36 0.76 33.06
C SER A 272 10.28 0.28 31.61
N ALA A 273 10.70 1.10 30.65
CA ALA A 273 10.73 0.71 29.24
C ALA A 273 11.75 -0.42 28.99
N TYR A 274 12.95 -0.31 29.58
CA TYR A 274 13.95 -1.37 29.51
C TYR A 274 13.49 -2.66 30.19
N GLY A 275 12.83 -2.58 31.35
CA GLY A 275 12.21 -3.75 31.98
C GLY A 275 11.12 -4.40 31.10
N CYS A 276 10.34 -3.59 30.39
CA CYS A 276 9.40 -4.08 29.39
C CYS A 276 10.11 -4.82 28.25
N TRP A 277 11.25 -4.32 27.77
CA TRP A 277 12.07 -4.99 26.77
C TRP A 277 12.57 -6.34 27.27
N LEU A 278 13.20 -6.38 28.45
CA LEU A 278 13.68 -7.63 29.05
C LEU A 278 12.57 -8.69 29.18
N LEU A 279 11.35 -8.26 29.57
CA LEU A 279 10.21 -9.16 29.67
C LEU A 279 9.78 -9.71 28.31
N ILE A 280 9.82 -8.90 27.25
CA ILE A 280 9.59 -9.36 25.87
C ILE A 280 10.65 -10.40 25.48
N GLN A 281 11.92 -10.18 25.82
CA GLN A 281 13.00 -11.12 25.49
C GLN A 281 12.84 -12.46 26.23
N SER A 282 12.38 -12.44 27.49
CA SER A 282 12.27 -13.64 28.32
C SER A 282 10.98 -14.43 28.08
N GLU A 283 9.84 -13.75 27.94
CA GLU A 283 8.51 -14.38 27.89
C GLU A 283 7.84 -14.33 26.51
N GLY A 284 8.40 -13.55 25.58
CA GLY A 284 7.80 -13.28 24.28
C GLY A 284 6.74 -12.18 24.31
N TRP A 285 6.41 -11.66 23.12
CA TRP A 285 5.57 -10.48 22.93
C TRP A 285 4.18 -10.59 23.59
N GLU A 286 3.46 -11.70 23.37
CA GLU A 286 2.08 -11.84 23.84
C GLU A 286 1.99 -11.87 25.37
N ARG A 287 2.84 -12.67 26.03
CA ARG A 287 2.89 -12.76 27.49
C ARG A 287 3.37 -11.46 28.15
N ALA A 288 4.36 -10.81 27.54
CA ALA A 288 4.80 -9.50 28.00
C ALA A 288 3.66 -8.48 27.89
N GLN A 289 2.90 -8.48 26.79
CA GLN A 289 1.76 -7.58 26.60
C GLN A 289 0.66 -7.76 27.66
N GLU A 290 0.34 -9.01 28.03
CA GLU A 290 -0.65 -9.33 29.07
C GLU A 290 -0.24 -8.84 30.46
N SER A 291 1.07 -8.69 30.70
CA SER A 291 1.64 -8.24 31.97
C SER A 291 1.51 -6.73 32.21
N PHE A 292 1.05 -5.96 31.22
CA PHE A 292 0.91 -4.51 31.33
C PHE A 292 -0.51 -4.03 31.03
N VAL A 293 -0.95 -2.99 31.75
CA VAL A 293 -2.14 -2.22 31.36
C VAL A 293 -1.91 -1.57 30.00
N ARG A 294 -2.93 -1.58 29.14
CA ARG A 294 -2.87 -1.13 27.74
C ARG A 294 -2.20 0.22 27.52
N SER A 295 -2.51 1.23 28.35
CA SER A 295 -1.91 2.57 28.24
C SER A 295 -0.40 2.56 28.54
N THR A 296 0.01 1.79 29.56
CA THR A 296 1.41 1.59 29.94
C THR A 296 2.19 0.84 28.86
N TRP A 297 1.60 -0.22 28.29
CA TRP A 297 2.18 -0.98 27.18
C TRP A 297 2.57 -0.07 26.02
N TYR A 298 1.61 0.69 25.47
CA TYR A 298 1.89 1.58 24.34
C TYR A 298 2.87 2.70 24.66
N ARG A 299 2.92 3.13 25.93
CA ARG A 299 3.86 4.15 26.39
C ARG A 299 5.30 3.62 26.45
N HIS A 300 5.50 2.37 26.89
CA HIS A 300 6.81 1.73 26.83
C HIS A 300 7.22 1.45 25.39
N LEU A 301 6.32 0.91 24.57
CA LEU A 301 6.59 0.68 23.15
C LEU A 301 6.93 1.96 22.39
N LYS A 302 6.43 3.13 22.80
CA LYS A 302 6.85 4.40 22.22
C LYS A 302 8.33 4.66 22.49
N VAL A 303 8.75 4.58 23.75
CA VAL A 303 10.17 4.77 24.14
C VAL A 303 11.09 3.76 23.45
N LEU A 304 10.68 2.49 23.36
CA LEU A 304 11.45 1.45 22.68
C LEU A 304 11.65 1.76 21.19
N ARG A 305 10.59 2.23 20.50
CA ARG A 305 10.69 2.66 19.09
C ARG A 305 11.52 3.92 18.93
N ASP A 306 11.36 4.89 19.82
CA ASP A 306 12.16 6.13 19.82
C ASP A 306 13.66 5.79 20.04
N ALA A 307 13.97 4.67 20.71
CA ALA A 307 15.33 4.17 20.91
C ALA A 307 15.89 3.39 19.71
N GLY A 308 15.09 3.17 18.65
CA GLY A 308 15.50 2.51 17.41
C GLY A 308 14.99 1.09 17.21
N LEU A 309 14.25 0.49 18.17
CA LEU A 309 13.69 -0.85 18.01
C LEU A 309 12.50 -0.86 17.02
N GLY A 310 12.61 -1.68 15.99
CA GLY A 310 11.54 -1.94 15.02
C GLY A 310 10.48 -2.92 15.55
N ASP A 311 9.36 -3.03 14.84
CA ASP A 311 8.30 -3.97 15.24
C ASP A 311 8.77 -5.45 15.16
N ALA A 312 9.75 -5.76 14.30
CA ALA A 312 10.37 -7.09 14.20
C ALA A 312 11.26 -7.43 15.42
N ASP A 313 12.01 -6.46 15.94
CA ASP A 313 12.82 -6.63 17.15
C ASP A 313 11.92 -6.92 18.34
N LEU A 314 10.88 -6.12 18.45
CA LEU A 314 9.87 -6.21 19.48
C LEU A 314 9.12 -7.55 19.46
N SER A 315 8.80 -8.10 18.29
CA SER A 315 8.10 -9.39 18.24
C SER A 315 9.00 -10.59 18.52
N SER A 316 10.24 -10.54 18.02
CA SER A 316 11.19 -11.63 18.20
C SER A 316 11.86 -11.65 19.58
N GLY A 317 11.74 -10.55 20.34
CA GLY A 317 12.42 -10.38 21.62
C GLY A 317 13.94 -10.42 21.49
N LYS A 318 14.45 -10.05 20.32
CA LYS A 318 15.87 -9.92 20.03
C LYS A 318 16.05 -8.70 19.16
N VAL A 319 17.18 -8.01 19.27
CA VAL A 319 17.58 -7.10 18.19
C VAL A 319 17.81 -8.02 16.99
N VAL A 320 16.82 -8.09 16.11
CA VAL A 320 16.96 -8.80 14.85
C VAL A 320 18.11 -8.08 14.17
N PRO A 321 19.16 -8.78 13.71
CA PRO A 321 20.15 -8.16 12.86
C PRO A 321 19.45 -7.68 11.59
N LEU A 322 18.90 -6.46 11.64
CA LEU A 322 18.12 -5.90 10.56
C LEU A 322 19.13 -5.36 9.56
N ARG A 323 18.95 -5.90 8.35
CA ARG A 323 20.02 -6.13 7.41
C ARG A 323 20.34 -4.82 6.72
N ARG A 324 21.54 -4.28 7.01
CA ARG A 324 22.18 -3.11 6.38
C ARG A 324 21.69 -2.82 4.95
N ARG A 325 21.59 -3.85 4.11
CA ARG A 325 21.13 -3.75 2.72
C ARG A 325 19.73 -3.17 2.48
N ILE A 326 18.70 -3.43 3.31
CA ILE A 326 17.37 -2.79 3.14
C ILE A 326 17.39 -1.36 3.67
N LEU A 327 18.11 -1.15 4.77
CA LEU A 327 18.25 0.16 5.42
C LEU A 327 19.05 1.14 4.55
N GLU A 328 20.06 0.64 3.86
CA GLU A 328 20.88 1.36 2.88
C GLU A 328 20.20 1.39 1.49
N ALA A 329 19.05 0.71 1.31
CA ALA A 329 18.37 0.69 0.03
C ALA A 329 17.77 2.06 -0.27
N GLN A 330 18.24 2.66 -1.36
CA GLN A 330 17.70 3.93 -1.82
C GLN A 330 16.32 3.72 -2.46
N VAL A 331 15.39 4.61 -2.15
CA VAL A 331 14.14 4.73 -2.90
C VAL A 331 14.46 5.32 -4.27
N ILE A 332 14.14 4.59 -5.33
CA ILE A 332 14.35 4.99 -6.72
C ILE A 332 13.04 5.55 -7.28
N HIS A 333 13.12 6.67 -8.00
CA HIS A 333 11.96 7.42 -8.46
C HIS A 333 11.77 7.36 -9.98
N SER A 334 12.78 6.94 -10.74
CA SER A 334 12.74 6.87 -12.20
C SER A 334 13.64 5.78 -12.77
N TRP A 335 13.47 5.48 -14.06
CA TRP A 335 14.39 4.62 -14.81
C TRP A 335 15.81 5.20 -14.85
N ALA A 336 15.97 6.52 -14.97
CA ALA A 336 17.28 7.17 -14.95
C ALA A 336 17.99 6.99 -13.60
N ASP A 337 17.27 7.11 -12.48
CA ASP A 337 17.82 6.83 -11.15
C ASP A 337 18.27 5.38 -11.03
N LEU A 338 17.52 4.44 -11.61
CA LEU A 338 17.84 3.02 -11.59
C LEU A 338 19.10 2.70 -12.40
N SER A 339 19.22 3.27 -13.59
CA SER A 339 20.41 3.10 -14.44
C SER A 339 21.66 3.75 -13.83
N ASN A 340 21.51 4.80 -13.03
CA ASN A 340 22.63 5.42 -12.31
C ASN A 340 23.07 4.62 -11.06
N ALA A 341 22.19 3.78 -10.51
CA ALA A 341 22.44 2.98 -9.32
C ALA A 341 22.93 1.55 -9.63
N ALA A 342 22.60 1.05 -10.82
CA ALA A 342 23.13 -0.19 -11.41
C ALA A 342 24.59 0.00 -11.83
#